data_AF-A0A1Z5KXP0-F1
#
_entry.id   AF-A0A1Z5KXP0-F1
#
_cell.length_a   1.000
_cell.length_b   1.000
_cell.length_c   1.000
_cell.angle_alpha   90.00
_cell.angle_beta   90.00
_cell.angle_gamma   90.00
#
_symmetry.space_group_name_H-M   'P 1'
#
loop_
_entity.id
_entity.type
_entity.pdbx_description
1 polymer ?
#
loop_
_entity_poly.entity_id
_entity_poly.type
_entity_poly.pdbx_seq_one_letter_code
_entity_poly.pdbx_strand_id
1 'polypeptide(L)'
;MPRTTQLVQNIIGSKQPVKKNKAAKATPLALKVKLMKMKMKAGGDKNIPQSERVYFEVTLPRKYGTSKPYYFSKMWTVGRGIDSVAGIEKLANDNNRADSNWLRLFDASELAVLPVNATFQDLLADMSLHEGQKLILEYVPHTCTALPDEYKQE
;
A
#
# COMPACT_ATOMS: atom_id res chain seq x y z
N MET A 1 0.22 17.57 -58.38
CA MET A 1 0.04 17.59 -56.91
C MET A 1 0.80 16.41 -56.28
N PRO A 2 2.14 16.47 -56.09
CA PRO A 2 2.94 15.30 -55.66
C PRO A 2 3.63 15.46 -54.29
N ARG A 3 3.49 16.60 -53.60
CA ARG A 3 4.31 16.94 -52.44
C ARG A 3 3.78 16.39 -51.11
N THR A 4 2.50 16.01 -51.07
CA THR A 4 1.84 15.46 -49.87
C THR A 4 2.04 13.95 -49.74
N THR A 5 2.18 13.22 -50.84
CA THR A 5 2.32 11.74 -50.83
C THR A 5 3.68 11.29 -50.30
N GLN A 6 4.74 12.07 -50.51
CA GLN A 6 6.09 11.73 -50.04
C GLN A 6 6.26 11.91 -48.52
N LEU A 7 5.52 12.83 -47.89
CA LEU A 7 5.60 13.05 -46.44
C LEU A 7 4.97 11.90 -45.65
N VAL A 8 3.92 11.28 -46.20
CA VAL A 8 3.18 10.19 -45.54
C VAL A 8 3.98 8.88 -45.53
N GLN A 9 4.77 8.60 -46.58
CA GLN A 9 5.58 7.38 -46.68
C GLN A 9 6.72 7.34 -45.65
N ASN A 10 7.29 8.48 -45.28
CA ASN A 10 8.37 8.54 -44.27
C ASN A 10 7.88 8.30 -42.83
N ILE A 11 6.59 8.50 -42.56
CA ILE A 11 6.00 8.31 -41.22
C ILE A 11 5.70 6.84 -40.94
N ILE A 12 5.36 6.06 -41.99
CA ILE A 12 4.96 4.66 -41.84
C ILE A 12 6.18 3.74 -41.62
N GLY A 13 7.37 4.13 -42.06
CA GLY A 13 8.60 3.33 -41.99
C GLY A 13 9.42 3.41 -40.69
N SER A 14 9.07 4.28 -39.74
CA SER A 14 9.91 4.57 -38.56
C SER A 14 9.30 4.16 -37.21
N LYS A 15 8.41 3.15 -37.19
CA LYS A 15 8.05 2.44 -35.95
C LYS A 15 9.17 1.50 -35.52
N GLN A 16 10.23 2.06 -34.93
CA GLN A 16 11.12 1.26 -34.09
C GLN A 16 10.34 0.80 -32.85
N PRO A 17 10.48 -0.46 -32.41
CA PRO A 17 9.87 -0.92 -31.18
C PRO A 17 10.52 -0.15 -30.03
N VAL A 18 9.75 0.74 -29.41
CA VAL A 18 10.16 1.44 -28.19
C VAL A 18 10.47 0.36 -27.16
N LYS A 19 11.75 0.14 -26.90
CA LYS A 19 12.22 -0.71 -25.81
C LYS A 19 11.51 -0.23 -24.55
N LYS A 20 10.71 -1.10 -23.93
CA LYS A 20 10.04 -0.83 -22.66
C LYS A 20 11.13 -0.60 -21.61
N ASN A 21 11.52 0.66 -21.48
CA ASN A 21 12.45 1.10 -20.47
C ASN A 21 11.79 0.94 -19.10
N LYS A 22 12.56 0.36 -18.19
CA LYS A 22 12.31 0.12 -16.76
C LYS A 22 11.39 1.18 -16.16
N ALA A 23 10.39 0.73 -15.41
CA ALA A 23 9.36 1.49 -14.69
C ALA A 23 9.75 2.96 -14.46
N ALA A 24 9.19 3.87 -15.27
CA ALA A 24 9.32 5.29 -15.02
C ALA A 24 8.67 5.59 -13.67
N LYS A 25 9.44 6.11 -12.71
CA LYS A 25 8.93 6.56 -11.41
C LYS A 25 7.71 7.45 -11.65
N ALA A 26 6.60 7.15 -10.97
CA ALA A 26 5.34 7.86 -11.17
C ALA A 26 5.54 9.37 -10.96
N THR A 27 4.96 10.19 -11.83
CA THR A 27 5.11 11.66 -11.77
C THR A 27 4.54 12.20 -10.45
N PRO A 28 5.03 13.34 -9.93
CA PRO A 28 4.48 13.95 -8.71
C PRO A 28 2.97 14.17 -8.78
N LEU A 29 2.47 14.53 -9.96
CA LEU A 29 1.03 14.66 -10.21
C LEU A 29 0.30 13.32 -10.12
N ALA A 30 0.86 12.24 -10.70
CA ALA A 30 0.28 10.91 -10.62
C ALA A 30 0.23 10.39 -9.16
N LEU A 31 1.27 10.64 -8.37
CA LEU A 31 1.32 10.31 -6.95
C LEU A 31 0.24 11.07 -6.16
N LYS A 32 0.10 12.37 -6.41
CA LYS A 32 -0.95 13.20 -5.77
C LYS A 32 -2.35 12.73 -6.13
N VAL A 33 -2.60 12.39 -7.41
CA VAL A 33 -3.90 11.85 -7.86
C VAL A 33 -4.16 10.48 -7.24
N LYS A 34 -3.14 9.60 -7.12
CA LYS A 34 -3.27 8.31 -6.43
C LYS A 34 -3.70 8.52 -4.99
N LEU A 35 -3.03 9.42 -4.27
CA LEU A 35 -3.36 9.73 -2.88
C LEU A 35 -4.79 10.29 -2.74
N MET A 36 -5.21 11.19 -3.63
CA MET A 36 -6.58 11.69 -3.64
C MET A 36 -7.61 10.58 -3.87
N LYS A 37 -7.37 9.68 -4.82
CA LYS A 37 -8.25 8.52 -5.07
C LYS A 37 -8.32 7.59 -3.86
N MET A 38 -7.20 7.39 -3.18
CA MET A 38 -7.12 6.62 -1.94
C MET A 38 -7.97 7.27 -0.85
N LYS A 39 -7.78 8.57 -0.59
CA LYS A 39 -8.53 9.34 0.41
C LYS A 39 -10.04 9.29 0.19
N MET A 40 -10.50 9.28 -1.06
CA MET A 40 -11.92 9.18 -1.43
C MET A 40 -12.57 7.82 -1.14
N LYS A 41 -11.78 6.74 -1.11
CA LYS A 41 -12.29 5.36 -0.97
C LYS A 41 -11.93 4.72 0.37
N ALA A 42 -11.05 5.36 1.15
CA ALA A 42 -10.46 4.75 2.33
C ALA A 42 -11.50 4.45 3.41
N GLY A 43 -11.50 3.21 3.90
CA GLY A 43 -12.28 2.78 5.06
C GLY A 43 -11.57 3.11 6.37
N GLY A 44 -12.32 3.38 7.43
CA GLY A 44 -11.76 3.68 8.74
C GLY A 44 -12.83 4.14 9.73
N ASP A 45 -12.42 4.43 10.96
CA ASP A 45 -13.32 4.94 11.99
C ASP A 45 -13.70 6.41 11.70
N LYS A 46 -15.00 6.65 11.48
CA LYS A 46 -15.55 7.96 11.14
C LYS A 46 -15.33 9.01 12.24
N ASN A 47 -15.08 8.59 13.48
CA ASN A 47 -14.81 9.46 14.61
C ASN A 47 -13.42 10.10 14.58
N ILE A 48 -12.50 9.60 13.74
CA ILE A 48 -11.16 10.19 13.61
C ILE A 48 -11.24 11.51 12.82
N PRO A 49 -10.78 12.65 13.38
CA PRO A 49 -10.73 13.92 12.68
C PRO A 49 -9.84 13.86 11.43
N GLN A 50 -10.21 14.58 10.36
CA GLN A 50 -9.47 14.53 9.09
C GLN A 50 -8.00 14.95 9.22
N SER A 51 -7.67 15.86 10.14
CA SER A 51 -6.31 16.33 10.44
C SER A 51 -5.41 15.27 11.07
N GLU A 52 -5.98 14.21 11.63
CA GLU A 52 -5.25 13.09 12.22
C GLU A 52 -5.14 11.89 11.28
N ARG A 53 -5.90 11.87 10.20
CA ARG A 53 -5.97 10.71 9.31
C ARG A 53 -4.68 10.56 8.51
N VAL A 54 -4.14 9.34 8.54
CA VAL A 54 -3.04 8.87 7.69
C VAL A 54 -3.56 7.70 6.87
N TYR A 55 -3.18 7.65 5.58
CA TYR A 55 -3.84 6.80 4.60
C TYR A 55 -2.86 5.80 4.00
N PHE A 56 -3.29 4.54 3.87
CA PHE A 56 -2.48 3.45 3.35
C PHE A 56 -3.31 2.52 2.47
N GLU A 57 -2.66 1.85 1.54
CA GLU A 57 -3.24 0.77 0.75
C GLU A 57 -2.90 -0.56 1.43
N VAL A 58 -3.86 -1.20 2.09
CA VAL A 58 -3.62 -2.43 2.87
C VAL A 58 -4.06 -3.63 2.05
N THR A 59 -3.12 -4.53 1.80
CA THR A 59 -3.38 -5.84 1.22
C THR A 59 -3.84 -6.77 2.32
N LEU A 60 -5.05 -7.29 2.19
CA LEU A 60 -5.62 -8.24 3.15
C LEU A 60 -4.92 -9.60 3.06
N PRO A 61 -5.02 -10.46 4.09
CA PRO A 61 -4.41 -11.79 4.09
C PRO A 61 -4.79 -12.56 2.82
N ARG A 62 -3.90 -13.41 2.30
CA ARG A 62 -4.08 -14.09 1.00
C ARG A 62 -5.43 -14.79 0.82
N LYS A 63 -6.02 -15.29 1.90
CA LYS A 63 -7.37 -15.89 1.92
C LYS A 63 -8.47 -14.95 1.39
N TYR A 64 -8.29 -13.63 1.54
CA TYR A 64 -9.22 -12.58 1.13
C TYR A 64 -8.76 -11.84 -0.14
N GLY A 65 -7.47 -11.91 -0.47
CA GLY A 65 -6.89 -11.63 -1.78
C GLY A 65 -7.05 -10.21 -2.34
N THR A 66 -7.54 -9.26 -1.55
CA THR A 66 -7.93 -7.93 -2.05
C THR A 66 -7.13 -6.84 -1.33
N SER A 67 -6.58 -5.89 -2.09
CA SER A 67 -5.99 -4.67 -1.53
C SER A 67 -7.02 -3.55 -1.49
N LYS A 68 -7.12 -2.86 -0.36
CA LYS A 68 -8.11 -1.80 -0.13
C LYS A 68 -7.46 -0.61 0.59
N PRO A 69 -7.92 0.62 0.30
CA PRO A 69 -7.45 1.79 1.01
C PRO A 69 -8.07 1.88 2.41
N TYR A 70 -7.27 2.24 3.41
CA TYR A 70 -7.72 2.53 4.77
C TYR A 70 -7.11 3.81 5.30
N TYR A 71 -7.73 4.37 6.33
CA TYR A 71 -7.14 5.44 7.13
C TYR A 71 -7.12 5.10 8.61
N PHE A 72 -6.07 5.57 9.29
CA PHE A 72 -5.86 5.43 10.73
C PHE A 72 -5.65 6.81 11.36
N SER A 73 -5.81 6.94 12.67
CA SER A 73 -5.29 8.12 13.37
C SER A 73 -3.77 7.97 13.48
N LYS A 74 -3.04 9.03 13.17
CA LYS A 74 -1.58 9.08 13.38
C LYS A 74 -1.19 8.81 14.83
N MET A 75 -2.09 9.08 15.78
CA MET A 75 -1.86 8.85 17.22
C MET A 75 -2.06 7.39 17.65
N TRP A 76 -2.57 6.52 16.76
CA TRP A 76 -2.77 5.12 17.09
C TRP A 76 -1.48 4.33 16.98
N THR A 77 -1.34 3.34 17.86
CA THR A 77 -0.36 2.28 17.69
C THR A 77 -0.70 1.44 16.47
N VAL A 78 0.32 0.81 15.87
CA VAL A 78 0.12 -0.15 14.77
C VAL A 78 -0.84 -1.27 15.18
N GLY A 79 -0.75 -1.76 16.42
CA GLY A 79 -1.68 -2.76 16.97
C GLY A 79 -3.15 -2.33 16.89
N ARG A 80 -3.45 -1.10 17.31
CA ARG A 80 -4.81 -0.54 17.19
C ARG A 80 -5.23 -0.37 15.73
N GLY A 81 -4.30 -0.06 14.84
CA GLY A 81 -4.54 -0.06 13.39
C GLY A 81 -4.95 -1.44 12.86
N ILE A 82 -4.25 -2.49 13.29
CA ILE A 82 -4.58 -3.90 12.96
C ILE A 82 -5.99 -4.25 13.45
N ASP A 83 -6.32 -3.93 14.71
CA ASP A 83 -7.65 -4.15 15.28
C ASP A 83 -8.75 -3.44 14.46
N SER A 84 -8.47 -2.23 14.01
CA SER A 84 -9.42 -1.46 13.19
C SER A 84 -9.70 -2.14 11.85
N VAL A 85 -8.67 -2.57 11.11
CA VAL A 85 -8.86 -3.30 9.84
C VAL A 85 -9.54 -4.64 10.09
N ALA A 86 -9.13 -5.36 11.13
CA ALA A 86 -9.73 -6.64 11.50
C ALA A 86 -11.23 -6.50 11.81
N GLY A 87 -11.63 -5.44 12.53
CA GLY A 87 -13.04 -5.14 12.80
C GLY A 87 -13.84 -4.79 11.54
N ILE A 88 -13.27 -3.99 10.64
CA ILE A 88 -13.93 -3.60 9.38
C ILE A 88 -14.14 -4.81 8.46
N GLU A 89 -13.12 -5.64 8.30
CA GLU A 89 -13.13 -6.80 7.39
C GLU A 89 -13.61 -8.10 8.07
N LYS A 90 -13.95 -8.04 9.36
CA LYS A 90 -14.36 -9.19 10.20
C LYS A 90 -13.33 -10.31 10.21
N LEU A 91 -12.05 -9.95 10.31
CA LEU A 91 -10.93 -10.88 10.48
C LEU A 91 -10.81 -11.29 11.93
N ALA A 92 -10.48 -12.56 12.19
CA ALA A 92 -10.18 -13.02 13.54
C ALA A 92 -8.81 -12.47 13.96
N ASN A 93 -8.75 -11.73 15.07
CA ASN A 93 -7.50 -11.29 15.68
C ASN A 93 -7.34 -11.95 17.05
N ASP A 94 -6.63 -13.07 17.09
CA ASP A 94 -6.35 -13.84 18.30
C ASP A 94 -4.90 -13.64 18.78
N ASN A 95 -4.33 -12.45 18.59
CA ASN A 95 -2.94 -12.11 18.96
C ASN A 95 -2.64 -12.21 20.48
N ASN A 96 -3.63 -12.55 21.30
CA ASN A 96 -3.46 -12.86 22.72
C ASN A 96 -3.20 -14.35 23.00
N ARG A 97 -3.33 -15.24 22.00
CA ARG A 97 -3.06 -16.68 22.12
C ARG A 97 -1.66 -17.00 21.57
N ALA A 98 -0.90 -17.80 22.32
CA ALA A 98 0.47 -18.17 21.94
C ALA A 98 0.53 -19.18 20.78
N ASP A 99 -0.47 -20.05 20.68
CA ASP A 99 -0.46 -21.19 19.75
C ASP A 99 -1.09 -20.87 18.37
N SER A 100 -1.53 -19.63 18.15
CA SER A 100 -2.11 -19.19 16.88
C SER A 100 -1.16 -18.33 16.07
N ASN A 101 -1.31 -18.36 14.74
CA ASN A 101 -0.72 -17.33 13.90
C ASN A 101 -1.28 -15.97 14.28
N TRP A 102 -0.39 -14.99 14.37
CA TRP A 102 -0.73 -13.62 14.69
C TRP A 102 -1.00 -12.84 13.41
N LEU A 103 -2.02 -11.99 13.48
CA LEU A 103 -2.31 -11.00 12.46
C LEU A 103 -1.32 -9.84 12.61
N ARG A 104 -0.43 -9.66 11.63
CA ARG A 104 0.63 -8.65 11.66
C ARG A 104 0.60 -7.77 10.42
N LEU A 105 1.10 -6.54 10.58
CA LEU A 105 1.18 -5.55 9.52
C LEU A 105 2.64 -5.37 9.09
N PHE A 106 2.87 -5.36 7.79
CA PHE A 106 4.19 -5.28 7.17
C PHE A 106 4.25 -4.14 6.18
N ASP A 107 5.45 -3.56 6.01
CA ASP A 107 5.72 -2.70 4.87
C ASP A 107 5.82 -3.53 3.59
N ALA A 108 5.13 -3.12 2.51
CA ALA A 108 5.14 -3.90 1.26
C ALA A 108 6.45 -3.76 0.46
N SER A 109 7.26 -2.75 0.73
CA SER A 109 8.52 -2.47 0.03
C SER A 109 9.67 -3.25 0.67
N GLU A 110 9.76 -3.20 2.00
CA GLU A 110 10.81 -3.86 2.78
C GLU A 110 10.42 -5.27 3.22
N LEU A 111 9.12 -5.60 3.16
CA LEU A 111 8.55 -6.83 3.72
C LEU A 111 8.79 -7.02 5.22
N ALA A 112 9.26 -5.96 5.91
CA ALA A 112 9.54 -5.96 7.33
C ALA A 112 8.27 -5.71 8.16
N VAL A 113 8.17 -6.36 9.32
CA VAL A 113 7.06 -6.18 10.25
C VAL A 113 7.09 -4.78 10.86
N LEU A 114 5.93 -4.13 10.91
CA LEU A 114 5.80 -2.87 11.63
C LEU A 114 5.72 -3.12 13.14
N PRO A 115 6.39 -2.31 13.97
CA PRO A 115 6.39 -2.50 15.42
C PRO A 115 5.00 -2.20 15.99
N VAL A 116 4.34 -3.22 16.57
CA VAL A 116 2.96 -3.16 17.07
C VAL A 116 2.73 -2.03 18.08
N ASN A 117 3.75 -1.71 18.89
CA ASN A 117 3.68 -0.71 19.94
C ASN A 117 4.04 0.72 19.47
N ALA A 118 4.62 0.86 18.27
CA ALA A 118 4.94 2.18 17.71
C ALA A 118 3.66 2.85 17.20
N THR A 119 3.60 4.19 17.27
CA THR A 119 2.51 4.94 16.66
C THR A 119 2.78 5.20 15.18
N PHE A 120 1.72 5.37 14.39
CA PHE A 120 1.89 5.76 12.98
C PHE A 120 2.59 7.12 12.85
N GLN A 121 2.40 8.03 13.80
CA GLN A 121 3.08 9.32 13.82
C GLN A 121 4.60 9.15 13.96
N ASP A 122 5.05 8.28 14.86
CA ASP A 122 6.49 8.05 15.07
C ASP A 122 7.14 7.48 13.80
N LEU A 123 6.49 6.48 13.19
CA LEU A 123 6.96 5.84 11.96
C LEU A 123 6.95 6.77 10.73
N LEU A 124 6.05 7.76 10.71
CA LEU A 124 6.05 8.79 9.67
C LEU A 124 7.16 9.84 9.92
N ALA A 125 7.47 10.13 11.18
CA ALA A 125 8.48 11.11 11.56
C ALA A 125 9.91 10.60 11.36
N ASP A 126 10.16 9.32 11.62
CA ASP A 126 11.46 8.66 11.40
C ASP A 126 11.68 8.21 9.95
N MET A 127 10.69 8.46 9.07
CA MET A 127 10.69 8.12 7.65
C MET A 127 10.69 6.60 7.35
N SER A 128 10.41 5.75 8.34
CA SER A 128 10.19 4.31 8.14
C SER A 128 8.87 4.02 7.41
N LEU A 129 7.97 5.00 7.36
CA LEU A 129 6.65 4.91 6.75
C LEU A 129 6.32 6.18 5.98
N HIS A 130 5.56 6.06 4.89
CA HIS A 130 5.09 7.18 4.08
C HIS A 130 3.58 7.10 3.80
N GLU A 131 2.90 8.25 3.86
CA GLU A 131 1.48 8.32 3.51
C GLU A 131 1.24 7.87 2.06
N GLY A 132 0.26 6.98 1.86
CA GLY A 132 -0.11 6.45 0.56
C GLY A 132 0.69 5.21 0.12
N GLN A 133 1.59 4.71 0.97
CA GLN A 133 2.30 3.47 0.70
C GLN A 133 1.42 2.22 0.87
N LYS A 134 1.91 1.11 0.33
CA LYS A 134 1.24 -0.19 0.45
C LYS A 134 1.73 -0.91 1.71
N LEU A 135 0.80 -1.47 2.45
CA LEU A 135 1.04 -2.33 3.61
C LEU A 135 0.44 -3.70 3.36
N ILE A 136 0.95 -4.71 4.04
CA ILE A 136 0.47 -6.09 3.95
C ILE A 136 0.02 -6.52 5.33
N LEU A 137 -1.22 -6.99 5.42
CA LEU A 137 -1.79 -7.60 6.61
C LEU A 137 -1.83 -9.12 6.39
N GLU A 138 -1.18 -9.90 7.24
CA GLU A 138 -1.10 -11.35 7.06
C GLU A 138 -1.04 -12.10 8.40
N TYR A 139 -1.53 -13.34 8.38
CA TYR A 139 -1.40 -14.30 9.47
C TYR A 139 -0.05 -15.01 9.39
N VAL A 140 0.79 -14.80 10.40
CA VAL A 140 2.14 -15.34 10.45
C VAL A 140 2.45 -15.90 11.84
N PRO A 141 3.48 -16.75 12.00
CA PRO A 141 3.97 -17.11 13.32
C PRO A 141 4.33 -15.86 14.14
N HIS A 142 4.13 -15.88 15.46
CA HIS A 142 4.41 -14.72 16.32
C HIS A 142 5.90 -14.31 16.33
N THR A 143 6.80 -15.16 15.85
CA THR A 143 8.23 -14.88 15.69
C THR A 143 8.57 -14.23 14.34
N CYS A 144 7.61 -14.15 13.42
CA CYS A 144 7.85 -13.63 12.07
C CYS A 144 8.13 -12.13 12.08
N THR A 145 9.28 -11.75 11.54
CA THR A 145 9.75 -10.36 11.43
C THR A 145 9.81 -9.86 10.00
N ALA A 146 9.79 -10.74 8.99
CA ALA A 146 9.76 -10.37 7.59
C ALA A 146 8.99 -11.40 6.76
N LEU A 147 8.29 -10.95 5.72
CA LEU A 147 7.62 -11.80 4.75
C LEU A 147 8.60 -12.28 3.67
N PRO A 148 8.36 -13.47 3.08
CA PRO A 148 9.16 -13.96 1.96
C PRO A 148 8.93 -13.14 0.68
N ASP A 149 9.89 -13.19 -0.25
CA ASP A 149 9.90 -12.38 -1.49
C ASP A 149 8.67 -12.56 -2.38
N GLU A 150 7.95 -13.67 -2.25
CA GLU A 150 6.66 -13.92 -2.92
C GLU A 150 5.55 -12.92 -2.53
N TYR A 151 5.75 -12.11 -1.49
CA TYR A 151 4.85 -11.02 -1.11
C TYR A 151 5.22 -9.68 -1.77
N LYS A 152 6.34 -9.59 -2.50
CA LYS A 152 6.72 -8.36 -3.21
C LYS A 152 5.65 -8.02 -4.23
N GLN A 153 5.08 -6.83 -4.07
CA GLN A 153 4.11 -6.29 -5.02
C GLN A 153 4.87 -5.46 -6.05
N GLU A 154 4.73 -5.82 -7.33
CA GLU A 154 5.30 -5.07 -8.46
C GLU A 154 4.81 -3.60 -8.53
#